data_AF-A0A9J7L0T8-F1
#
_entry.id   AF-A0A9J7L0T8-F1
#
_cell.length_a   1.000
_cell.length_b   1.000
_cell.length_c   1.000
_cell.angle_alpha   90.00
_cell.angle_beta   90.00
_cell.angle_gamma   90.00
#
_symmetry.space_group_name_H-M   'P 1'
#
loop_
_entity.id
_entity.type
_entity.pdbx_description
1 polymer ?
#
loop_
_entity_poly.entity_id
_entity_poly.type
_entity_poly.pdbx_seq_one_letter_code
_entity_poly.pdbx_strand_id
1 'polypeptide(L)'
;MDHLAGAVGGGQGDGAIDRSAVEGESLSDITISSFLQQLGLNQLLDIFNKEQITLDILGEMGHEELKEIGVNAYGHRHKLIKGAERILGGTGTTLNPYLTPALGSHGTILTDLSPDDKEYQSVEEEVQSTIRQHRDQGQAGGIFNRYNVIKIQKVRNKRLWDRYVHRRKEVSEENHNQANERMLFHGSPFINAIINKGFDERHAYIGGMFGAGIYFAENSSKSNQYVYGIGGGTGCPIHKDRSCYICQRQMLFCRVTLGKAFLQFSAMKMAHAPPGHHSVIGRPSVGGLNFAEYVIYRGEQAFPEYLITYQIVKPEAPAAPSPDQK
;
A
#
# COMPACT_ATOMS: atom_id res chain seq x y z
N MET A 1 -51.81 42.34 39.91
CA MET A 1 -51.58 43.47 38.99
C MET A 1 -50.85 42.93 37.77
N ASP A 2 -51.38 41.87 37.15
CA ASP A 2 -52.62 41.81 36.35
C ASP A 2 -52.21 42.04 34.88
N HIS A 3 -52.53 41.21 33.90
CA HIS A 3 -53.44 40.08 33.74
C HIS A 3 -52.82 39.15 32.65
N LEU A 4 -52.86 37.81 32.78
CA LEU A 4 -53.88 36.88 32.26
C LEU A 4 -54.20 37.10 30.76
N ALA A 5 -54.41 36.12 29.88
CA ALA A 5 -54.55 34.66 29.84
C ALA A 5 -54.62 34.32 28.32
N GLY A 6 -54.61 33.11 27.76
CA GLY A 6 -54.82 31.74 28.22
C GLY A 6 -54.50 30.79 27.02
N ALA A 7 -54.15 29.51 27.21
CA ALA A 7 -55.02 28.42 27.69
C ALA A 7 -56.01 28.00 26.55
N VAL A 8 -56.27 26.74 26.15
CA VAL A 8 -55.96 25.36 26.57
C VAL A 8 -56.39 24.43 25.42
N GLY A 9 -55.90 23.18 25.43
CA GLY A 9 -56.70 21.98 25.05
C GLY A 9 -56.16 21.26 23.81
N GLY A 10 -55.92 19.96 23.78
CA GLY A 10 -56.24 18.85 24.70
C GLY A 10 -56.31 17.57 23.86
N GLY A 11 -56.03 16.40 24.43
CA GLY A 11 -56.36 15.12 23.81
C GLY A 11 -55.31 14.02 23.94
N GLN A 12 -55.54 13.12 24.89
CA GLN A 12 -54.99 11.76 24.98
C GLN A 12 -55.41 10.88 23.79
N GLY A 13 -54.60 9.86 23.50
CA GLY A 13 -55.01 8.71 22.69
C GLY A 13 -53.91 7.65 22.60
N ASP A 14 -54.09 6.56 23.34
CA ASP A 14 -53.35 5.30 23.26
C ASP A 14 -53.39 4.68 21.85
N GLY A 15 -52.32 3.95 21.50
CA GLY A 15 -52.30 3.10 20.31
C GLY A 15 -51.05 2.23 20.24
N ALA A 16 -51.07 1.08 20.93
CA ALA A 16 -50.19 -0.04 20.61
C ALA A 16 -50.70 -0.80 19.36
N ILE A 17 -49.78 -1.42 18.61
CA ILE A 17 -49.84 -2.59 17.68
C ILE A 17 -48.67 -2.37 16.69
N ASP A 18 -47.52 -3.01 16.86
CA ASP A 18 -47.09 -4.35 16.40
C ASP A 18 -46.62 -4.42 14.92
N ARG A 19 -45.41 -4.97 14.79
CA ARG A 19 -44.76 -5.66 13.65
C ARG A 19 -45.02 -5.20 12.21
N SER A 20 -43.93 -4.82 11.56
CA SER A 20 -43.37 -5.64 10.47
C SER A 20 -41.94 -5.22 10.13
N ALA A 21 -41.05 -6.22 10.04
CA ALA A 21 -39.77 -6.10 9.39
C ALA A 21 -39.96 -5.48 7.99
N VAL A 22 -39.16 -4.47 7.63
CA VAL A 22 -39.02 -4.11 6.22
C VAL A 22 -37.83 -4.89 5.70
N GLU A 23 -38.23 -5.89 4.92
CA GLU A 23 -37.45 -6.84 4.16
C GLU A 23 -36.47 -6.12 3.22
N GLY A 24 -35.39 -6.84 2.87
CA GLY A 24 -34.34 -6.32 2.00
C GLY A 24 -34.87 -5.83 0.66
N GLU A 25 -34.57 -4.57 0.35
CA GLU A 25 -34.69 -4.05 -1.01
C GLU A 25 -33.62 -4.73 -1.88
N SER A 26 -34.09 -5.35 -2.96
CA SER A 26 -33.25 -5.91 -4.02
C SER A 26 -32.37 -4.80 -4.62
N LEU A 27 -31.05 -5.05 -4.70
CA LEU A 27 -30.06 -4.15 -5.32
C LEU A 27 -30.21 -3.98 -6.85
N SER A 28 -31.31 -4.47 -7.44
CA SER A 28 -31.48 -4.58 -8.89
C SER A 28 -32.07 -3.36 -9.59
N ASP A 29 -32.62 -2.38 -8.86
CA ASP A 29 -33.51 -1.37 -9.48
C ASP A 29 -32.98 0.08 -9.35
N ILE A 30 -31.70 0.26 -9.01
CA ILE A 30 -31.11 1.61 -8.99
C ILE A 30 -31.02 2.10 -10.45
N THR A 31 -31.68 3.21 -10.76
CA THR A 31 -31.57 3.85 -12.07
C THR A 31 -30.38 4.81 -12.12
N ILE A 32 -29.81 5.05 -13.31
CA ILE A 32 -28.72 6.02 -13.47
C ILE A 32 -29.09 7.42 -12.95
N SER A 33 -30.38 7.81 -13.06
CA SER A 33 -30.90 9.06 -12.52
C SER A 33 -30.79 9.12 -10.98
N SER A 34 -31.27 8.09 -10.28
CA SER A 34 -31.19 8.00 -8.81
C SER A 34 -29.74 7.99 -8.31
N PHE A 35 -28.85 7.35 -9.05
CA PHE A 35 -27.42 7.30 -8.76
C PHE A 35 -26.75 8.67 -8.86
N LEU A 36 -26.96 9.38 -9.98
CA LEU A 36 -26.42 10.72 -10.17
C LEU A 36 -26.94 11.70 -9.12
N GLN A 37 -28.20 11.55 -8.70
CA GLN A 37 -28.78 12.34 -7.62
C GLN A 37 -28.07 12.09 -6.29
N GLN A 38 -27.79 10.83 -5.93
CA GLN A 38 -27.06 10.49 -4.70
C GLN A 38 -25.64 11.07 -4.67
N LEU A 39 -24.99 11.17 -5.83
CA LEU A 39 -23.65 11.77 -5.96
C LEU A 39 -23.65 13.31 -6.05
N GLY A 40 -24.83 13.93 -6.15
CA GLY A 40 -24.96 15.37 -6.40
C GLY A 40 -24.47 15.79 -7.78
N LEU A 41 -24.66 14.93 -8.79
CA LEU A 41 -24.19 15.09 -10.17
C LEU A 41 -25.34 15.11 -11.19
N ASN A 42 -26.52 15.61 -10.79
CA ASN A 42 -27.72 15.67 -11.64
C ASN A 42 -27.50 16.39 -12.99
N GLN A 43 -26.58 17.36 -13.02
CA GLN A 43 -26.20 18.09 -14.23
C GLN A 43 -25.58 17.21 -15.33
N LEU A 44 -25.19 15.97 -15.02
CA LEU A 44 -24.65 15.02 -16.01
C LEU A 44 -25.74 14.12 -16.61
N LEU A 45 -26.97 14.18 -16.12
CA LEU A 45 -28.05 13.27 -16.53
C LEU A 45 -28.33 13.34 -18.04
N ASP A 46 -28.32 14.54 -18.63
CA ASP A 46 -28.56 14.72 -20.06
C ASP A 46 -27.49 14.07 -20.92
N ILE A 47 -26.22 14.14 -20.48
CA ILE A 47 -25.09 13.51 -21.17
C ILE A 47 -25.23 12.00 -21.11
N PHE A 48 -25.55 11.45 -19.94
CA PHE A 48 -25.72 10.01 -19.75
C PHE A 48 -26.91 9.47 -20.54
N ASN A 49 -28.03 10.20 -20.59
CA ASN A 49 -29.19 9.82 -21.40
C ASN A 49 -28.88 9.91 -22.90
N LYS A 50 -28.19 10.97 -23.34
CA LYS A 50 -27.84 11.16 -24.75
C LYS A 50 -26.92 10.04 -25.25
N GLU A 51 -25.92 9.68 -24.45
CA GLU A 51 -24.96 8.61 -24.78
C GLU A 51 -25.44 7.21 -24.34
N GLN A 52 -26.68 7.09 -23.84
CA GLN A 52 -27.31 5.84 -23.39
C GLN A 52 -26.47 5.07 -22.35
N ILE A 53 -25.79 5.78 -21.45
CA ILE A 53 -24.93 5.19 -20.42
C ILE A 53 -25.77 4.74 -19.23
N THR A 54 -25.92 3.42 -19.09
CA THR A 54 -26.53 2.75 -17.94
C THR A 54 -25.51 2.49 -16.82
N LEU A 55 -25.96 2.03 -15.64
CA LEU A 55 -25.07 1.82 -14.49
C LEU A 55 -24.03 0.71 -14.71
N ASP A 56 -24.41 -0.36 -15.40
CA ASP A 56 -23.53 -1.45 -15.82
C ASP A 56 -22.45 -0.94 -16.79
N ILE A 57 -22.83 -0.17 -17.81
CA ILE A 57 -21.88 0.47 -18.74
C ILE A 57 -20.94 1.40 -17.97
N LEU A 58 -21.48 2.23 -17.06
CA LEU A 58 -20.66 3.10 -16.21
C LEU A 58 -19.65 2.32 -15.35
N GLY A 59 -20.00 1.11 -14.92
CA GLY A 59 -19.12 0.22 -14.17
C GLY A 59 -17.85 -0.19 -14.92
N GLU A 60 -17.90 -0.17 -16.25
CA GLU A 60 -16.80 -0.53 -17.13
C GLU A 60 -15.99 0.70 -17.61
N MET A 61 -16.52 1.91 -17.39
CA MET A 61 -15.90 3.15 -17.85
C MET A 61 -14.78 3.65 -16.93
N GLY A 62 -13.69 4.13 -17.54
CA GLY A 62 -12.58 4.78 -16.86
C GLY A 62 -12.60 6.30 -16.99
N HIS A 63 -11.50 6.91 -16.57
CA HIS A 63 -11.36 8.37 -16.63
C HIS A 63 -11.32 8.91 -18.07
N GLU A 64 -10.81 8.14 -19.04
CA GLU A 64 -10.68 8.61 -20.43
C GLU A 64 -12.03 8.54 -21.15
N GLU A 65 -12.78 7.44 -21.00
CA GLU A 65 -14.10 7.25 -21.59
C GLU A 65 -15.10 8.30 -21.06
N LEU A 66 -15.07 8.57 -19.75
CA LEU A 66 -15.89 9.63 -19.16
C LEU A 66 -15.53 11.02 -19.69
N LYS A 67 -14.26 11.24 -20.07
CA LYS A 67 -13.82 12.50 -20.66
C LYS A 67 -14.33 12.65 -22.09
N GLU A 68 -14.33 11.56 -22.85
CA GLU A 68 -14.81 11.52 -24.24
C GLU A 68 -16.30 11.85 -24.34
N ILE A 69 -17.12 11.37 -23.40
CA ILE A 69 -18.55 11.74 -23.35
C ILE A 69 -18.81 13.15 -22.79
N GLY A 70 -17.76 13.89 -22.38
CA GLY A 70 -17.86 15.28 -21.95
C GLY A 70 -17.80 15.54 -20.44
N VAL A 71 -17.54 14.52 -19.61
CA VAL A 71 -17.29 14.70 -18.16
C VAL A 71 -15.85 15.15 -17.92
N ASN A 72 -15.53 16.40 -18.25
CA ASN A 72 -14.16 16.92 -18.22
C ASN A 72 -13.59 17.07 -16.80
N ALA A 73 -14.44 17.48 -15.84
CA ALA A 73 -14.04 17.72 -14.46
C ALA A 73 -13.57 16.41 -13.80
N TYR A 74 -12.30 16.39 -13.38
CA TYR A 74 -11.69 15.21 -12.74
C TYR A 74 -12.47 14.74 -11.51
N GLY A 75 -12.91 15.67 -10.65
CA GLY A 75 -13.68 15.33 -9.45
C GLY A 75 -15.02 14.65 -9.74
N HIS A 76 -15.69 15.02 -10.84
CA HIS A 76 -16.93 14.36 -11.26
C HIS A 76 -16.65 12.94 -11.74
N ARG A 77 -15.64 12.76 -12.60
CA ARG A 77 -15.20 11.43 -13.06
C ARG A 77 -14.82 10.51 -11.90
N HIS A 78 -14.05 11.03 -10.94
CA HIS A 78 -13.63 10.27 -9.76
C HIS A 78 -14.82 9.82 -8.90
N LYS A 79 -15.80 10.70 -8.67
CA LYS A 79 -17.01 10.38 -7.91
C LYS A 79 -17.88 9.32 -8.61
N LEU A 80 -18.04 9.42 -9.93
CA LEU A 80 -18.80 8.46 -10.74
C LEU A 80 -18.19 7.05 -10.65
N ILE A 81 -16.88 6.94 -10.92
CA ILE A 81 -16.15 5.66 -10.86
C ILE A 81 -16.24 5.05 -9.46
N LYS A 82 -15.96 5.84 -8.41
CA LYS A 82 -16.02 5.34 -7.03
C LYS A 82 -17.44 5.00 -6.56
N GLY A 83 -18.45 5.69 -7.08
CA GLY A 83 -19.86 5.39 -6.82
C GLY A 83 -20.30 4.08 -7.50
N ALA A 84 -19.92 3.89 -8.77
CA ALA A 84 -20.27 2.70 -9.54
C ALA A 84 -19.61 1.43 -8.98
N GLU A 85 -18.32 1.50 -8.61
CA GLU A 85 -17.59 0.41 -7.94
C GLU A 85 -18.28 -0.04 -6.64
N ARG A 86 -18.88 0.90 -5.89
CA ARG A 86 -19.56 0.61 -4.61
C ARG A 86 -20.89 -0.12 -4.82
N ILE A 87 -21.59 0.16 -5.92
CA ILE A 87 -22.91 -0.42 -6.22
C ILE A 87 -22.76 -1.77 -6.93
N LEU A 88 -21.84 -1.87 -7.88
CA LEU A 88 -21.64 -3.08 -8.69
C LEU A 88 -20.76 -4.13 -8.03
N GLY A 89 -19.98 -3.77 -7.00
CA GLY A 89 -19.17 -4.70 -6.22
C GLY A 89 -19.96 -5.72 -5.39
N GLY A 90 -21.30 -5.73 -5.47
CA GLY A 90 -22.20 -6.63 -4.73
C GLY A 90 -22.76 -7.81 -5.53
N THR A 91 -22.64 -7.87 -6.85
CA THR A 91 -23.28 -8.92 -7.67
C THR A 91 -22.34 -9.45 -8.74
N GLY A 92 -21.84 -10.68 -8.53
CA GLY A 92 -21.16 -11.41 -9.59
C GLY A 92 -22.16 -12.02 -10.56
N THR A 93 -21.94 -11.86 -11.87
CA THR A 93 -21.99 -12.94 -12.90
C THR A 93 -21.70 -12.40 -14.31
N THR A 94 -20.78 -13.11 -14.99
CA THR A 94 -20.74 -13.49 -16.42
C THR A 94 -20.87 -12.44 -17.52
N LEU A 95 -19.87 -12.34 -18.42
CA LEU A 95 -20.04 -12.27 -19.89
C LEU A 95 -18.70 -12.42 -20.69
N ASN A 96 -18.75 -13.33 -21.68
CA ASN A 96 -18.01 -13.52 -22.95
C ASN A 96 -16.45 -13.56 -23.07
N PRO A 97 -15.85 -14.71 -23.48
CA PRO A 97 -14.39 -14.94 -23.48
C PRO A 97 -13.61 -14.58 -24.77
N TYR A 98 -14.16 -13.81 -25.73
CA TYR A 98 -13.51 -13.66 -27.05
C TYR A 98 -13.05 -12.25 -27.47
N LEU A 99 -13.27 -11.19 -26.67
CA LEU A 99 -12.93 -9.81 -27.12
C LEU A 99 -12.25 -8.88 -26.09
N THR A 100 -11.70 -9.40 -24.98
CA THR A 100 -10.93 -8.57 -24.03
C THR A 100 -9.55 -9.17 -23.74
N PRO A 101 -8.44 -8.40 -23.81
CA PRO A 101 -7.12 -8.86 -23.37
C PRO A 101 -7.15 -9.15 -21.86
N ALA A 102 -7.30 -10.43 -21.50
CA ALA A 102 -6.96 -11.05 -20.23
C ALA A 102 -7.09 -10.18 -18.95
N LEU A 103 -8.33 -9.84 -18.54
CA LEU A 103 -8.59 -9.44 -17.16
C LEU A 103 -8.77 -10.68 -16.26
N GLY A 104 -7.72 -11.49 -16.14
CA GLY A 104 -7.57 -12.40 -15.01
C GLY A 104 -7.19 -11.61 -13.76
N SER A 105 -8.03 -10.66 -13.33
CA SER A 105 -7.74 -9.80 -12.19
C SER A 105 -8.47 -10.26 -10.94
N HIS A 106 -7.98 -11.35 -10.35
CA HIS A 106 -7.97 -11.37 -8.89
C HIS A 106 -6.98 -10.27 -8.47
N GLY A 107 -7.51 -9.13 -8.03
CA GLY A 107 -6.72 -8.04 -7.47
C GLY A 107 -5.87 -8.51 -6.29
N THR A 108 -5.04 -7.63 -5.73
CA THR A 108 -4.23 -8.01 -4.57
C THR A 108 -5.12 -8.35 -3.38
N ILE A 109 -4.99 -9.59 -2.88
CA ILE A 109 -5.63 -10.06 -1.66
C ILE A 109 -4.59 -10.02 -0.55
N LEU A 110 -4.93 -9.40 0.58
CA LEU A 110 -4.11 -9.43 1.79
C LEU A 110 -4.70 -10.46 2.75
N THR A 111 -3.90 -11.44 3.13
CA THR A 111 -4.29 -12.47 4.11
C THR A 111 -3.57 -12.19 5.41
N ASP A 112 -4.30 -11.92 6.48
CA ASP A 112 -3.74 -11.73 7.82
C ASP A 112 -3.12 -13.05 8.30
N LEU A 113 -1.88 -12.98 8.80
CA LEU A 113 -1.22 -14.12 9.44
C LEU A 113 -1.53 -14.09 10.95
N SER A 114 -1.86 -15.26 11.51
CA SER A 114 -2.06 -15.39 12.96
C SER A 114 -0.71 -15.24 13.70
N PRO A 115 -0.64 -14.55 14.84
CA PRO A 115 0.57 -14.48 15.67
C PRO A 115 1.09 -15.85 16.14
N ASP A 116 0.22 -16.86 16.23
CA ASP A 116 0.58 -18.24 16.57
C ASP A 116 1.16 -19.03 15.39
N ASP A 117 1.07 -18.48 14.16
CA ASP A 117 1.64 -19.09 12.97
C ASP A 117 3.17 -18.94 12.96
N LYS A 118 3.88 -20.02 12.63
CA LYS A 118 5.34 -20.00 12.46
C LYS A 118 5.78 -19.01 11.38
N GLU A 119 4.98 -18.84 10.33
CA GLU A 119 5.27 -17.87 9.26
C GLU A 119 5.26 -16.44 9.80
N TYR A 120 4.28 -16.09 10.65
CA TYR A 120 4.25 -14.80 11.33
C TYR A 120 5.48 -14.62 12.21
N GLN A 121 5.78 -15.60 13.07
CA GLN A 121 6.88 -15.53 14.03
C GLN A 121 8.24 -15.38 13.34
N SER A 122 8.47 -16.09 12.23
CA SER A 122 9.72 -15.96 11.45
C SER A 122 9.86 -14.57 10.83
N VAL A 123 8.78 -13.99 10.30
CA VAL A 123 8.82 -12.64 9.74
C VAL A 123 9.04 -11.60 10.84
N GLU A 124 8.36 -11.73 11.99
CA GLU A 124 8.57 -10.85 13.13
C GLU A 124 10.00 -10.94 13.68
N GLU A 125 10.55 -12.15 13.84
CA GLU A 125 11.91 -12.36 14.30
C GLU A 125 12.93 -11.69 13.38
N GLU A 126 12.78 -11.82 12.06
CA GLU A 126 13.65 -11.14 11.09
C GLU A 126 13.50 -9.61 11.18
N VAL A 127 12.28 -9.11 11.34
CA VAL A 127 12.01 -7.68 11.51
C VAL A 127 12.71 -7.13 12.75
N GLN A 128 12.64 -7.82 13.88
CA GLN A 128 13.22 -7.38 15.16
C GLN A 128 14.74 -7.56 15.20
N SER A 129 15.24 -8.74 14.81
CA SER A 129 16.66 -9.10 14.91
C SER A 129 17.57 -8.28 13.99
N THR A 130 17.01 -7.69 12.93
CA THR A 130 17.76 -6.88 11.95
C THR A 130 17.73 -5.37 12.23
N ILE A 131 17.19 -4.94 13.38
CA ILE A 131 17.27 -3.56 13.85
C ILE A 131 18.73 -3.20 14.14
N ARG A 132 19.18 -2.06 13.59
CA ARG A 132 20.51 -1.47 13.83
C ARG A 132 20.41 0.01 14.16
N GLN A 133 21.37 0.51 14.93
CA GLN A 133 21.56 1.95 15.16
C GLN A 133 22.12 2.63 13.91
N HIS A 134 21.58 3.80 13.57
CA HIS A 134 21.95 4.55 12.37
C HIS A 134 22.87 5.73 12.70
N ARG A 135 23.76 6.07 11.76
CA ARG A 135 24.71 7.20 11.91
C ARG A 135 24.03 8.56 12.07
N ASP A 136 22.81 8.69 11.54
CA ASP A 136 22.00 9.89 11.64
C ASP A 136 21.34 10.04 13.02
N GLN A 137 21.64 9.16 13.99
CA GLN A 137 21.09 9.19 15.34
C GLN A 137 19.55 9.21 15.37
N GLY A 138 18.92 8.53 14.41
CA GLY A 138 17.46 8.42 14.33
C GLY A 138 16.77 9.62 13.66
N GLN A 139 17.51 10.55 13.05
CA GLN A 139 16.93 11.71 12.37
C GLN A 139 15.94 11.32 11.27
N ALA A 140 16.23 10.32 10.44
CA ALA A 140 15.33 9.88 9.38
C ALA A 140 14.26 8.89 9.86
N GLY A 141 14.66 7.88 10.66
CA GLY A 141 13.80 6.75 11.01
C GLY A 141 13.11 6.85 12.38
N GLY A 142 13.53 7.78 13.24
CA GLY A 142 13.19 7.82 14.66
C GLY A 142 14.17 7.05 15.54
N ILE A 143 14.05 7.25 16.85
CA ILE A 143 14.88 6.61 17.88
C ILE A 143 14.10 5.45 18.50
N PHE A 144 14.58 4.22 18.33
CA PHE A 144 13.93 3.00 18.82
C PHE A 144 14.92 1.83 18.90
N ASN A 145 14.58 0.81 19.67
CA ASN A 145 15.34 -0.45 19.77
C ASN A 145 14.50 -1.70 19.50
N ARG A 146 13.18 -1.55 19.36
CA ARG A 146 12.23 -2.60 18.98
C ARG A 146 11.03 -2.01 18.24
N TYR A 147 10.32 -2.84 17.51
CA TYR A 147 9.00 -2.51 16.98
C TYR A 147 7.90 -3.11 17.85
N ASN A 148 6.73 -2.46 17.85
CA ASN A 148 5.47 -3.09 18.18
C ASN A 148 4.85 -3.54 16.86
N VAL A 149 4.94 -4.83 16.53
CA VAL A 149 4.33 -5.38 15.31
C VAL A 149 2.84 -5.53 15.55
N ILE A 150 2.04 -4.82 14.77
CA ILE A 150 0.58 -4.77 14.92
C ILE A 150 -0.05 -5.87 14.08
N LYS A 151 0.46 -6.06 12.86
CA LYS A 151 -0.07 -7.03 11.91
C LYS A 151 0.94 -7.38 10.83
N ILE A 152 0.96 -8.63 10.41
CA ILE A 152 1.66 -9.10 9.22
C ILE A 152 0.63 -9.71 8.27
N GLN A 153 0.62 -9.25 7.03
CA GLN A 153 -0.28 -9.74 5.99
C GLN A 153 0.53 -10.32 4.84
N LYS A 154 0.16 -11.51 4.38
CA LYS A 154 0.71 -12.10 3.15
C LYS A 154 0.00 -11.51 1.94
N VAL A 155 0.78 -11.01 0.99
CA VAL A 155 0.28 -10.40 -0.24
C VAL A 155 0.09 -11.48 -1.29
N ARG A 156 -1.13 -11.62 -1.79
CA ARG A 156 -1.49 -12.57 -2.84
C ARG A 156 -1.95 -11.82 -4.08
N ASN A 157 -1.13 -11.84 -5.11
CA ASN A 157 -1.48 -11.31 -6.42
C ASN A 157 -0.91 -12.24 -7.49
N LYS A 158 -1.79 -12.99 -8.16
CA LYS A 158 -1.39 -14.01 -9.14
C LYS A 158 -0.60 -13.41 -10.30
N ARG A 159 -1.05 -12.27 -10.84
CA ARG A 159 -0.41 -11.61 -11.99
C ARG A 159 1.00 -11.15 -11.64
N LEU A 160 1.20 -10.56 -10.46
CA LEU A 160 2.52 -10.13 -10.00
C LEU A 160 3.42 -11.32 -9.68
N TRP A 161 2.86 -12.36 -9.07
CA TRP A 161 3.58 -13.60 -8.79
C TRP A 161 4.08 -14.29 -10.07
N ASP A 162 3.22 -14.42 -11.08
CA ASP A 162 3.57 -15.06 -12.35
C ASP A 162 4.69 -14.28 -13.07
N ARG A 163 4.62 -12.93 -13.08
CA ARG A 163 5.70 -12.07 -13.59
C ARG A 163 7.02 -12.29 -12.84
N TYR A 164 6.95 -12.34 -11.52
CA TYR A 164 8.11 -12.56 -10.66
C TYR A 164 8.77 -13.92 -10.91
N VAL A 165 7.98 -15.00 -10.92
CA VAL A 165 8.46 -16.36 -11.17
C VAL A 165 9.07 -16.50 -12.56
N HIS A 166 8.45 -15.87 -13.57
CA HIS A 166 8.98 -15.85 -14.94
C HIS A 166 10.38 -15.21 -14.97
N ARG A 167 10.53 -13.98 -14.44
CA ARG A 167 11.83 -13.31 -14.42
C ARG A 167 12.85 -14.06 -13.58
N ARG A 168 12.44 -14.64 -12.44
CA ARG A 168 13.31 -15.45 -11.59
C ARG A 168 13.89 -16.63 -12.34
N LYS A 169 13.10 -17.28 -13.20
CA LYS A 169 13.55 -18.39 -14.05
C LYS A 169 14.59 -17.92 -15.08
N GLU A 170 14.32 -16.83 -15.80
CA GLU A 170 15.29 -16.25 -16.76
C GLU A 170 16.62 -15.92 -16.09
N VAL A 171 16.60 -15.21 -14.96
CA VAL A 171 17.81 -14.84 -14.20
C VAL A 171 18.56 -16.08 -13.72
N SER A 172 17.84 -17.14 -13.34
CA SER A 172 18.46 -18.41 -12.93
C SER A 172 19.19 -19.06 -14.10
N GLU A 173 18.56 -19.16 -15.28
CA GLU A 173 19.16 -19.72 -16.50
C GLU A 173 20.39 -18.91 -16.95
N GLU A 174 20.31 -17.58 -16.89
CA GLU A 174 21.41 -16.65 -17.18
C GLU A 174 22.57 -16.75 -16.16
N ASN A 175 22.33 -17.30 -14.97
CA ASN A 175 23.29 -17.36 -13.87
C ASN A 175 23.57 -18.79 -13.39
N HIS A 176 23.81 -19.72 -14.31
CA HIS A 176 24.21 -21.10 -14.00
C HIS A 176 23.21 -21.85 -13.09
N ASN A 177 21.92 -21.67 -13.35
CA ASN A 177 20.81 -22.20 -12.57
C ASN A 177 20.76 -21.67 -11.12
N GLN A 178 21.23 -20.45 -10.88
CA GLN A 178 21.17 -19.79 -9.57
C GLN A 178 20.43 -18.44 -9.62
N ALA A 179 19.18 -18.44 -9.16
CA ALA A 179 18.40 -17.20 -9.03
C ALA A 179 18.94 -16.21 -7.98
N ASN A 180 19.67 -16.71 -6.97
CA ASN A 180 20.13 -15.93 -5.81
C ASN A 180 19.01 -15.09 -5.19
N GLU A 181 17.88 -15.75 -4.92
CA GLU A 181 16.73 -15.13 -4.25
C GLU A 181 17.06 -14.84 -2.79
N ARG A 182 16.70 -13.64 -2.32
CA ARG A 182 16.79 -13.26 -0.90
C ARG A 182 15.51 -12.59 -0.45
N MET A 183 15.21 -12.75 0.84
CA MET A 183 14.20 -11.94 1.51
C MET A 183 14.83 -10.63 1.99
N LEU A 184 14.27 -9.49 1.61
CA LEU A 184 14.81 -8.17 1.93
C LEU A 184 13.69 -7.15 2.22
N PHE A 185 13.96 -6.17 3.08
CA PHE A 185 13.00 -5.15 3.45
C PHE A 185 12.94 -4.02 2.43
N HIS A 186 11.76 -3.41 2.29
CA HIS A 186 11.54 -2.20 1.49
C HIS A 186 10.58 -1.23 2.21
N GLY A 187 11.03 0.00 2.45
CA GLY A 187 10.19 1.08 2.98
C GLY A 187 9.93 2.14 1.92
N SER A 188 8.67 2.58 1.80
CA SER A 188 8.26 3.56 0.79
C SER A 188 6.94 4.22 1.19
N PRO A 189 6.73 5.51 0.86
CA PRO A 189 5.41 6.13 0.98
C PRO A 189 4.41 5.60 -0.05
N PHE A 190 4.85 4.81 -1.03
CA PHE A 190 4.05 4.28 -2.13
C PHE A 190 3.71 2.79 -2.00
N ILE A 191 3.76 2.21 -0.79
CA ILE A 191 3.49 0.78 -0.55
C ILE A 191 2.17 0.31 -1.17
N ASN A 192 1.10 1.10 -1.06
CA ASN A 192 -0.20 0.75 -1.66
C ASN A 192 -0.13 0.59 -3.18
N ALA A 193 0.70 1.38 -3.88
CA ALA A 193 0.91 1.20 -5.31
C ALA A 193 1.71 -0.08 -5.58
N ILE A 194 2.76 -0.33 -4.80
CA ILE A 194 3.65 -1.48 -4.96
C ILE A 194 2.89 -2.80 -4.79
N ILE A 195 2.07 -2.95 -3.74
CA ILE A 195 1.33 -4.19 -3.50
C ILE A 195 0.27 -4.48 -4.58
N ASN A 196 -0.27 -3.44 -5.24
CA ASN A 196 -1.32 -3.59 -6.25
C ASN A 196 -0.78 -3.70 -7.69
N LYS A 197 0.32 -3.00 -7.99
CA LYS A 197 0.86 -2.87 -9.35
C LYS A 197 2.22 -3.53 -9.53
N GLY A 198 2.86 -3.96 -8.45
CA GLY A 198 4.22 -4.45 -8.43
C GLY A 198 5.24 -3.32 -8.28
N PHE A 199 6.50 -3.70 -8.11
CA PHE A 199 7.62 -2.78 -8.28
C PHE A 199 7.73 -2.34 -9.74
N ASP A 200 8.20 -1.12 -9.96
CA ASP A 200 8.29 -0.50 -11.28
C ASP A 200 9.48 0.46 -11.29
N GLU A 201 10.52 0.10 -12.05
CA GLU A 201 11.76 0.86 -12.17
C GLU A 201 11.58 2.27 -12.74
N ARG A 202 10.45 2.54 -13.43
CA ARG A 202 10.13 3.89 -13.93
C ARG A 202 9.88 4.89 -12.80
N HIS A 203 9.58 4.39 -11.60
CA HIS A 203 9.43 5.19 -10.38
C HIS A 203 10.68 5.14 -9.48
N ALA A 204 11.79 4.59 -9.97
CA ALA A 204 13.02 4.47 -9.21
C ALA A 204 13.56 5.86 -8.80
N TYR A 205 14.14 5.92 -7.60
CA TYR A 205 14.78 7.14 -7.14
C TYR A 205 16.14 7.33 -7.84
N ILE A 206 16.20 8.28 -8.78
CA ILE A 206 17.40 8.62 -9.55
C ILE A 206 18.56 9.10 -8.65
N GLY A 207 18.22 9.70 -7.51
CA GLY A 207 19.19 10.24 -6.56
C GLY A 207 19.91 9.19 -5.69
N GLY A 208 19.57 7.89 -5.79
CA GLY A 208 20.19 6.83 -4.99
C GLY A 208 21.67 6.59 -5.32
N MET A 209 22.48 6.08 -4.38
CA MET A 209 23.94 5.92 -4.55
C MET A 209 24.33 5.06 -5.75
N PHE A 210 23.47 4.13 -6.16
CA PHE A 210 23.65 3.22 -7.29
C PHE A 210 22.75 3.56 -8.49
N GLY A 211 22.24 4.80 -8.53
CA GLY A 211 21.39 5.35 -9.59
C GLY A 211 19.93 4.91 -9.51
N ALA A 212 19.27 4.90 -10.67
CA ALA A 212 17.81 4.75 -10.83
C ALA A 212 17.38 3.28 -10.72
N GLY A 213 17.57 2.68 -9.56
CA GLY A 213 17.12 1.33 -9.23
C GLY A 213 16.09 1.30 -8.10
N ILE A 214 15.60 0.09 -7.82
CA ILE A 214 14.72 -0.22 -6.69
C ILE A 214 15.59 -0.77 -5.57
N TYR A 215 15.57 -0.10 -4.42
CA TYR A 215 16.48 -0.35 -3.30
C TYR A 215 15.81 -1.19 -2.22
N PHE A 216 16.56 -2.15 -1.68
CA PHE A 216 16.17 -3.01 -0.58
C PHE A 216 17.28 -3.04 0.47
N ALA A 217 16.91 -3.40 1.69
CA ALA A 217 17.83 -3.52 2.81
C ALA A 217 17.68 -4.86 3.52
N GLU A 218 18.79 -5.40 4.01
CA GLU A 218 18.77 -6.54 4.96
C GLU A 218 18.37 -6.10 6.37
N ASN A 219 18.51 -4.81 6.69
CA ASN A 219 18.13 -4.25 7.98
C ASN A 219 16.74 -3.60 7.92
N SER A 220 15.80 -4.09 8.71
CA SER A 220 14.46 -3.48 8.83
C SER A 220 14.52 -2.00 9.19
N SER A 221 15.42 -1.61 10.09
CA SER A 221 15.58 -0.22 10.52
C SER A 221 16.08 0.71 9.42
N LYS A 222 16.82 0.17 8.43
CA LYS A 222 17.25 0.93 7.24
C LYS A 222 16.06 1.22 6.33
N SER A 223 15.22 0.23 6.06
CA SER A 223 13.98 0.43 5.29
C SER A 223 13.00 1.37 6.01
N ASN A 224 12.93 1.33 7.35
CA ASN A 224 12.13 2.28 8.14
C ASN A 224 12.50 3.75 7.88
N GLN A 225 13.75 4.09 7.55
CA GLN A 225 14.15 5.48 7.22
C GLN A 225 13.47 6.03 5.94
N TYR A 226 12.84 5.17 5.13
CA TYR A 226 12.23 5.54 3.85
C TYR A 226 10.70 5.43 3.83
N VAL A 227 10.07 4.99 4.92
CA VAL A 227 8.61 4.82 5.02
C VAL A 227 7.86 6.13 4.74
N TYR A 228 8.40 7.25 5.20
CA TYR A 228 7.82 8.58 4.97
C TYR A 228 8.50 9.35 3.82
N GLY A 229 9.29 8.66 3.00
CA GLY A 229 10.08 9.26 1.91
C GLY A 229 11.56 9.39 2.25
N ILE A 230 12.32 9.98 1.32
CA ILE A 230 13.78 10.11 1.40
C ILE A 230 14.16 10.88 2.67
N GLY A 231 15.09 10.32 3.46
CA GLY A 231 15.52 10.92 4.72
C GLY A 231 14.40 11.03 5.78
N GLY A 232 13.36 10.19 5.69
CA GLY A 232 12.19 10.24 6.55
C GLY A 232 11.18 11.33 6.19
N GLY A 233 11.41 12.10 5.12
CA GLY A 233 10.54 13.20 4.70
C GLY A 233 10.18 14.15 5.85
N THR A 234 8.89 14.50 5.94
CA THR A 234 8.35 15.30 7.05
C THR A 234 7.83 14.46 8.22
N GLY A 235 8.14 13.15 8.24
CA GLY A 235 7.62 12.22 9.23
C GLY A 235 6.17 11.82 8.99
N CYS A 236 5.50 11.34 10.04
CA CYS A 236 4.12 10.88 9.89
C CYS A 236 3.18 12.02 9.45
N PRO A 237 2.16 11.75 8.61
CA PRO A 237 1.32 12.80 8.04
C PRO A 237 0.58 13.66 9.07
N ILE A 238 0.21 13.06 10.21
CA ILE A 238 -0.60 13.66 11.27
C ILE A 238 0.26 14.58 12.14
N HIS A 239 1.35 14.08 12.71
CA HIS A 239 2.15 14.82 13.70
C HIS A 239 3.38 15.52 13.11
N LYS A 240 3.68 15.28 11.83
CA LYS A 240 4.91 15.77 11.17
C LYS A 240 6.19 15.38 11.94
N ASP A 241 6.17 14.17 12.49
CA ASP A 241 7.22 13.65 13.35
C ASP A 241 7.81 12.35 12.76
N ARG A 242 9.11 12.35 12.49
CA ARG A 242 9.87 11.19 11.98
C ARG A 242 10.09 10.13 13.05
N SER A 243 10.06 10.51 14.32
CA SER A 243 10.15 9.61 15.49
C SER A 243 8.80 9.35 16.15
N CYS A 244 7.71 9.51 15.42
CA CYS A 244 6.37 9.28 15.96
C CYS A 244 6.20 7.83 16.43
N TYR A 245 5.85 7.67 17.71
CA TYR A 245 5.57 6.39 18.39
C TYR A 245 4.08 6.00 18.37
N ILE A 246 3.21 6.84 17.81
CA ILE A 246 1.75 6.70 17.83
C ILE A 246 1.23 6.19 16.48
N CYS A 247 1.65 6.80 15.38
CA CYS A 247 1.16 6.45 14.06
C CYS A 247 1.68 5.08 13.61
N GLN A 248 0.78 4.28 13.02
CA GLN A 248 1.17 3.04 12.36
C GLN A 248 2.03 3.34 11.13
N ARG A 249 3.04 2.51 10.95
CA ARG A 249 3.95 2.48 9.80
C ARG A 249 3.71 1.20 9.03
N GLN A 250 4.09 1.20 7.77
CA GLN A 250 4.10 0.01 6.94
C GLN A 250 5.45 -0.14 6.25
N MET A 251 5.95 -1.37 6.20
CA MET A 251 7.07 -1.76 5.36
C MET A 251 6.77 -3.10 4.69
N LEU A 252 7.50 -3.39 3.61
CA LEU A 252 7.40 -4.66 2.91
C LEU A 252 8.59 -5.54 3.26
N PHE A 253 8.35 -6.85 3.29
CA PHE A 253 9.39 -7.87 3.30
C PHE A 253 9.23 -8.73 2.06
N CYS A 254 10.20 -8.62 1.15
CA CYS A 254 10.04 -8.96 -0.26
C CYS A 254 10.95 -10.12 -0.65
N ARG A 255 10.50 -10.98 -1.57
CA ARG A 255 11.41 -11.83 -2.34
C ARG A 255 12.11 -10.99 -3.39
N VAL A 256 13.42 -11.09 -3.49
CA VAL A 256 14.24 -10.34 -4.44
C VAL A 256 15.22 -11.28 -5.14
N THR A 257 15.10 -11.37 -6.46
CA THR A 257 15.96 -12.17 -7.33
C THR A 257 17.19 -11.36 -7.72
N LEU A 258 18.35 -11.68 -7.13
CA LEU A 258 19.58 -10.92 -7.33
C LEU A 258 20.44 -11.43 -8.48
N GLY A 259 20.30 -12.69 -8.89
CA GLY A 259 21.16 -13.33 -9.88
C GLY A 259 22.65 -13.12 -9.61
N LYS A 260 23.42 -12.93 -10.68
CA LYS A 260 24.81 -12.43 -10.58
C LYS A 260 24.81 -10.96 -10.13
N ALA A 261 25.20 -10.73 -8.88
CA ALA A 261 25.28 -9.41 -8.27
C ALA A 261 26.63 -8.73 -8.52
N PHE A 262 26.61 -7.45 -8.90
CA PHE A 262 27.80 -6.61 -8.99
C PHE A 262 28.08 -5.96 -7.63
N LEU A 263 29.21 -6.31 -7.02
CA LEU A 263 29.59 -5.78 -5.71
C LEU A 263 30.20 -4.38 -5.87
N GLN A 264 29.74 -3.44 -5.05
CA GLN A 264 30.25 -2.07 -5.08
C GLN A 264 30.41 -1.49 -3.67
N PHE A 265 31.46 -0.70 -3.46
CA PHE A 265 31.79 -0.08 -2.17
C PHE A 265 31.64 1.45 -2.16
N SER A 266 31.57 2.07 -3.33
CA SER A 266 31.43 3.51 -3.54
C SER A 266 30.22 3.86 -4.40
N ALA A 267 29.72 5.09 -4.31
CA ALA A 267 28.59 5.51 -5.13
C ALA A 267 28.94 5.44 -6.62
N MET A 268 28.07 4.81 -7.41
CA MET A 268 28.22 4.68 -8.85
C MET A 268 26.83 4.72 -9.47
N LYS A 269 26.48 5.84 -10.12
CA LYS A 269 25.16 6.05 -10.70
C LYS A 269 24.96 5.15 -11.92
N MET A 270 23.94 4.31 -11.88
CA MET A 270 23.57 3.39 -12.96
C MET A 270 22.09 3.51 -13.29
N ALA A 271 21.72 3.36 -14.56
CA ALA A 271 20.32 3.30 -14.99
C ALA A 271 19.82 1.86 -15.14
N HIS A 272 20.75 0.92 -15.31
CA HIS A 272 20.50 -0.50 -15.49
C HIS A 272 21.56 -1.31 -14.74
N ALA A 273 21.33 -2.62 -14.58
CA ALA A 273 22.36 -3.50 -14.05
C ALA A 273 23.60 -3.47 -14.96
N PRO A 274 24.83 -3.53 -14.41
CA PRO A 274 26.05 -3.63 -15.21
C PRO A 274 26.03 -4.80 -16.20
N PRO A 275 26.75 -4.72 -17.34
CA PRO A 275 26.81 -5.82 -18.30
C PRO A 275 27.14 -7.17 -17.64
N GLY A 276 26.34 -8.19 -17.94
CA GLY A 276 26.47 -9.54 -17.39
C GLY A 276 26.08 -9.67 -15.90
N HIS A 277 25.40 -8.67 -15.32
CA HIS A 277 24.89 -8.70 -13.96
C HIS A 277 23.38 -8.40 -13.93
N HIS A 278 22.73 -8.75 -12.82
CA HIS A 278 21.28 -8.62 -12.67
C HIS A 278 20.90 -7.70 -11.51
N SER A 279 21.85 -7.45 -10.59
CA SER A 279 21.67 -6.57 -9.44
C SER A 279 22.99 -5.94 -9.03
N VAL A 280 22.92 -4.94 -8.15
CA VAL A 280 24.07 -4.31 -7.49
C VAL A 280 23.93 -4.51 -5.99
N ILE A 281 25.02 -4.86 -5.31
CA ILE A 281 25.09 -4.90 -3.85
C ILE A 281 26.10 -3.87 -3.40
N GLY A 282 25.58 -2.80 -2.78
CA GLY A 282 26.37 -1.82 -2.06
C GLY A 282 26.82 -2.39 -0.73
N ARG A 283 28.12 -2.62 -0.55
CA ARG A 283 28.68 -3.10 0.73
C ARG A 283 29.05 -1.93 1.64
N PRO A 284 28.96 -2.11 2.98
CA PRO A 284 29.45 -1.13 3.92
C PRO A 284 30.92 -0.78 3.69
N SER A 285 31.27 0.49 3.83
CA SER A 285 32.63 0.99 3.65
C SER A 285 32.88 2.23 4.52
N VAL A 286 34.16 2.48 4.84
CA VAL A 286 34.56 3.68 5.59
C VAL A 286 34.27 4.91 4.72
N GLY A 287 33.52 5.87 5.25
CA GLY A 287 33.07 7.05 4.50
C GLY A 287 31.94 6.80 3.49
N GLY A 288 31.52 5.54 3.30
CA GLY A 288 30.38 5.16 2.45
C GLY A 288 29.21 4.61 3.25
N LEU A 289 28.59 3.56 2.72
CA LEU A 289 27.42 2.93 3.32
C LEU A 289 27.72 2.41 4.74
N ASN A 290 26.72 2.55 5.62
CA ASN A 290 26.77 1.95 6.96
C ASN A 290 26.26 0.50 6.97
N PHE A 291 25.30 0.19 6.10
CA PHE A 291 24.65 -1.11 5.97
C PHE A 291 24.56 -1.47 4.50
N ALA A 292 24.45 -2.77 4.20
CA ALA A 292 24.34 -3.20 2.82
C ALA A 292 23.02 -2.73 2.19
N GLU A 293 23.09 -2.34 0.91
CA GLU A 293 21.92 -2.02 0.10
C GLU A 293 21.93 -2.91 -1.15
N TYR A 294 20.75 -3.41 -1.51
CA TYR A 294 20.56 -4.31 -2.64
C TYR A 294 19.70 -3.60 -3.67
N VAL A 295 20.18 -3.54 -4.91
CA VAL A 295 19.53 -2.75 -5.97
C VAL A 295 19.26 -3.62 -7.18
N ILE A 296 18.00 -3.64 -7.60
CA ILE A 296 17.56 -4.22 -8.88
C ILE A 296 17.09 -3.10 -9.80
N TYR A 297 17.13 -3.35 -11.11
CA TYR A 297 16.79 -2.35 -12.13
C TYR A 297 15.58 -2.75 -12.99
N ARG A 298 14.85 -3.78 -12.54
CA ARG A 298 13.62 -4.27 -13.16
C ARG A 298 12.62 -4.64 -12.08
N GLY A 299 11.40 -4.14 -12.18
CA GLY A 299 10.34 -4.37 -11.20
C GLY A 299 10.06 -5.85 -10.95
N GLU A 300 10.00 -6.66 -12.03
CA GLU A 300 9.71 -8.10 -11.96
C GLU A 300 10.78 -8.94 -11.25
N GLN A 301 11.94 -8.38 -10.87
CA GLN A 301 12.91 -9.10 -10.01
C GLN A 301 12.51 -9.12 -8.53
N ALA A 302 11.42 -8.45 -8.13
CA ALA A 302 10.94 -8.48 -6.75
C ALA A 302 9.44 -8.74 -6.63
N PHE A 303 9.06 -9.45 -5.58
CA PHE A 303 7.68 -9.68 -5.19
C PHE A 303 7.44 -9.22 -3.74
N PRO A 304 6.44 -8.36 -3.47
CA PRO A 304 6.18 -7.85 -2.13
C PRO A 304 5.45 -8.90 -1.28
N GLU A 305 6.13 -9.95 -0.84
CA GLU A 305 5.56 -11.14 -0.16
C GLU A 305 4.74 -10.80 1.09
N TYR A 306 5.26 -9.93 1.97
CA TYR A 306 4.60 -9.55 3.21
C TYR A 306 4.47 -8.02 3.35
N LEU A 307 3.31 -7.60 3.85
CA LEU A 307 3.04 -6.25 4.33
C LEU A 307 3.02 -6.25 5.86
N ILE A 308 3.96 -5.53 6.46
CA ILE A 308 4.13 -5.46 7.92
C ILE A 308 3.62 -4.10 8.39
N THR A 309 2.63 -4.09 9.28
CA THR A 309 2.12 -2.90 9.95
C THR A 309 2.64 -2.87 11.38
N TYR A 310 3.27 -1.76 11.78
CA TYR A 310 3.99 -1.68 13.05
C TYR A 310 4.06 -0.26 13.61
N GLN A 311 4.50 -0.11 14.84
CA GLN A 311 4.97 1.15 15.44
C GLN A 311 6.43 0.99 15.88
N ILE A 312 7.21 2.06 15.83
CA ILE A 312 8.47 2.10 16.57
C ILE A 312 8.18 2.28 18.06
N VAL A 313 9.01 1.69 18.93
CA VAL A 313 8.84 1.82 20.38
C VAL A 313 9.89 2.75 20.96
N LYS A 314 9.45 3.69 21.79
CA LYS A 314 10.33 4.60 22.53
C LYS A 314 11.23 3.79 23.47
N PRO A 315 12.57 3.93 23.41
CA PRO A 315 13.45 3.26 24.36
C PRO A 315 13.14 3.70 25.80
N GLU A 316 13.24 2.77 26.74
CA GLU A 316 13.18 3.10 28.15
C GLU A 316 14.38 3.96 28.53
N ALA A 317 14.17 4.97 29.39
CA ALA A 317 15.28 5.76 29.91
C ALA A 317 16.16 4.87 30.79
N PRO A 318 17.50 4.98 30.72
CA PRO A 318 18.37 4.28 31.67
C PRO A 318 17.98 4.69 33.09
N ALA A 319 17.78 3.71 33.97
CA ALA A 319 17.51 3.96 35.38
C ALA A 319 18.61 4.86 35.95
N ALA A 320 18.23 5.95 36.61
CA ALA A 320 19.19 6.79 37.31
C ALA A 320 19.94 5.94 38.34
N PRO A 321 21.27 6.10 38.49
CA PRO A 321 21.99 5.41 39.56
C PRO A 321 21.37 5.78 40.91
N SER A 322 21.07 4.77 41.72
CA SER A 322 20.54 4.96 43.06
C SER A 322 21.47 5.86 43.88
N PRO A 323 20.96 6.80 44.70
CA PRO A 323 21.78 7.70 45.50
C PRO A 323 22.72 7.02 46.52
N ASP A 324 22.59 5.71 46.74
CA ASP A 324 23.23 4.99 47.85
C ASP A 324 24.58 4.33 47.52
N GLN A 325 25.40 4.96 46.68
CA GLN A 325 26.83 4.64 46.58
C GLN A 325 27.66 5.92 46.60
N LYS A 326 27.92 6.40 47.83
CA LYS A 326 28.97 7.35 48.16
C LYS A 326 29.86 6.75 49.23
#